data_AF-A0A7G2RX88-F1
#
_entry.id   AF-A0A7G2RX88-F1
#
_cell.length_a   1.000
_cell.length_b   1.000
_cell.length_c   1.000
_cell.angle_alpha   90.00
_cell.angle_beta   90.00
_cell.angle_gamma   90.00
#
_symmetry.space_group_name_H-M   'P 1'
#
loop_
_entity.id
_entity.type
_entity.pdbx_description
1 polymer ?
#
loop_
_entity_poly.entity_id
_entity_poly.type
_entity_poly.pdbx_seq_one_letter_code
_entity_poly.pdbx_strand_id
1 'polypeptide(L)'
;MTPEQMLKKTTGYADAIHEVRSKHVAVGLPSEKVGSKIYGDGMTVLQVGAVHEYGAGDVPRRSFLRTPFAIKKKELNEAIAAQFRQVFEGGGGVARALGRIGLIAVNISKGAFVSRGYGTWPDISQETKDAKGSTQVLIDKGILRGSITFAVRDN
;
A
#
# COMPACT_ATOMS: atom_id res chain seq x y z
N MET A 1 13.39 37.88 5.58
CA MET A 1 11.96 37.52 5.50
C MET A 1 11.18 38.63 6.15
N THR A 2 10.27 39.26 5.43
CA THR A 2 9.41 40.33 5.97
C THR A 2 8.29 39.74 6.84
N PRO A 3 7.64 40.55 7.71
CA PRO A 3 6.45 40.11 8.45
C PRO A 3 5.35 39.52 7.53
N GLU A 4 5.10 40.15 6.38
CA GLU A 4 4.14 39.65 5.38
C GLU A 4 4.53 38.30 4.78
N GLN A 5 5.82 38.11 4.48
CA GLN A 5 6.34 36.83 3.99
C GLN A 5 6.22 35.72 5.05
N MET A 6 6.44 36.05 6.33
CA MET A 6 6.27 35.11 7.44
C MET A 6 4.79 34.75 7.64
N LEU A 7 3.89 35.75 7.59
CA LEU A 7 2.45 35.52 7.67
C LEU A 7 1.99 34.58 6.56
N LYS A 8 2.30 34.89 5.29
CA LYS A 8 1.95 34.04 4.15
C LYS A 8 2.46 32.60 4.32
N LYS A 9 3.70 32.43 4.79
CA LYS A 9 4.32 31.13 5.01
C LYS A 9 3.63 30.34 6.13
N THR A 10 3.35 30.98 7.27
CA THR A 10 2.67 30.33 8.40
C THR A 10 1.21 29.98 8.10
N THR A 11 0.48 30.83 7.39
CA THR A 11 -0.89 30.52 6.92
C THR A 11 -0.89 29.30 6.01
N GLY A 12 0.02 29.25 5.01
CA GLY A 12 0.14 28.09 4.14
C GLY A 12 0.48 26.79 4.88
N TYR A 13 1.24 26.88 5.99
CA TYR A 13 1.51 25.72 6.84
C TYR A 13 0.26 25.25 7.58
N ALA A 14 -0.52 26.17 8.14
CA ALA A 14 -1.75 25.86 8.84
C ALA A 14 -2.76 25.18 7.90
N ASP A 15 -2.92 25.71 6.68
CA ASP A 15 -3.80 25.15 5.65
C ASP A 15 -3.37 23.74 5.26
N ALA A 16 -2.07 23.53 5.03
CA ALA A 16 -1.53 22.21 4.69
C ALA A 16 -1.73 21.19 5.82
N ILE A 17 -1.51 21.58 7.09
CA ILE A 17 -1.77 20.70 8.24
C ILE A 17 -3.25 20.35 8.31
N HIS A 18 -4.14 21.33 8.13
CA HIS A 18 -5.58 21.11 8.15
C HIS A 18 -6.01 20.13 7.05
N GLU A 19 -5.54 20.35 5.82
CA GLU A 19 -5.86 19.47 4.69
C GLU A 19 -5.33 18.05 4.91
N VAL A 20 -4.07 17.87 5.35
CA VAL A 20 -3.54 16.52 5.59
C VAL A 20 -4.29 15.81 6.71
N ARG A 21 -4.67 16.52 7.78
CA ARG A 21 -5.45 15.92 8.88
C ARG A 21 -6.86 15.51 8.47
N SER A 22 -7.41 16.12 7.43
CA SER A 22 -8.75 15.78 6.91
C SER A 22 -8.76 14.55 6.00
N LYS A 23 -7.60 13.99 5.66
CA LYS A 23 -7.46 12.90 4.68
C LYS A 23 -6.65 11.72 5.21
N HIS A 24 -6.82 10.57 4.60
CA HIS A 24 -5.95 9.41 4.80
C HIS A 24 -5.70 8.64 3.49
N VAL A 25 -4.67 7.81 3.49
CA VAL A 25 -4.33 6.94 2.35
C VAL A 25 -4.71 5.50 2.70
N ALA A 26 -5.74 4.97 2.04
CA ALA A 26 -6.15 3.58 2.14
C ALA A 26 -5.38 2.74 1.10
N VAL A 27 -4.57 1.77 1.56
CA VAL A 27 -3.69 0.97 0.70
C VAL A 27 -4.10 -0.49 0.72
N GLY A 28 -4.04 -1.16 -0.43
CA GLY A 28 -4.33 -2.57 -0.60
C GLY A 28 -5.33 -2.78 -1.71
N LEU A 29 -6.55 -3.14 -1.33
CA LEU A 29 -7.65 -3.44 -2.25
C LEU A 29 -8.86 -2.54 -1.95
N PRO A 30 -8.80 -1.21 -2.16
CA PRO A 30 -9.96 -0.33 -1.99
C PRO A 30 -11.13 -0.78 -2.89
N SER A 31 -12.31 -1.04 -2.31
CA SER A 31 -13.48 -1.54 -3.04
C SER A 31 -13.88 -0.64 -4.21
N GLU A 32 -13.74 0.67 -4.07
CA GLU A 32 -13.99 1.67 -5.12
C GLU A 32 -13.02 1.57 -6.31
N LYS A 33 -11.91 0.84 -6.17
CA LYS A 33 -10.93 0.58 -7.25
C LYS A 33 -10.93 -0.85 -7.75
N VAL A 34 -11.31 -1.82 -6.92
CA VAL A 34 -11.15 -3.26 -7.23
C VAL A 34 -12.38 -4.13 -6.96
N GLY A 35 -13.49 -3.57 -6.48
CA GLY A 35 -14.62 -4.31 -5.93
C GLY A 35 -15.29 -5.32 -6.88
N SER A 36 -15.30 -5.05 -8.18
CA SER A 36 -15.88 -5.93 -9.20
C SER A 36 -14.85 -6.85 -9.87
N LYS A 37 -13.57 -6.79 -9.48
CA LYS A 37 -12.51 -7.53 -10.16
C LYS A 37 -12.53 -8.99 -9.75
N ILE A 38 -12.78 -9.87 -10.71
CA ILE A 38 -12.74 -11.32 -10.55
C ILE A 38 -11.30 -11.83 -10.63
N TYR A 39 -10.98 -12.74 -9.74
CA TYR A 39 -9.76 -13.54 -9.72
C TYR A 39 -10.06 -14.88 -10.39
N GLY A 40 -9.56 -15.06 -11.61
CA GLY A 40 -9.72 -16.30 -12.37
C GLY A 40 -11.17 -16.73 -12.47
N ASP A 41 -11.51 -17.80 -11.76
CA ASP A 41 -12.61 -18.70 -12.09
C ASP A 41 -13.90 -18.40 -11.28
N GLY A 42 -13.97 -17.25 -10.59
CA GLY A 42 -15.23 -16.75 -10.01
C GLY A 42 -15.12 -16.05 -8.65
N MET A 43 -14.03 -16.22 -7.90
CA MET A 43 -13.82 -15.47 -6.66
C MET A 43 -13.43 -14.02 -6.95
N THR A 44 -13.81 -13.08 -6.09
CA THR A 44 -13.32 -11.70 -6.20
C THR A 44 -11.87 -11.59 -5.74
N VAL A 45 -11.13 -10.63 -6.29
CA VAL A 45 -9.77 -10.30 -5.82
C VAL A 45 -9.78 -9.91 -4.33
N LEU A 46 -10.86 -9.29 -3.86
CA LEU A 46 -11.04 -8.97 -2.43
C LEU A 46 -11.07 -10.22 -1.56
N GLN A 47 -11.86 -11.22 -1.92
CA GLN A 47 -11.95 -12.48 -1.18
C GLN A 47 -10.60 -13.21 -1.17
N VAL A 48 -9.95 -13.33 -2.33
CA VAL A 48 -8.61 -13.95 -2.44
C VAL A 48 -7.58 -13.18 -1.61
N GLY A 49 -7.63 -11.85 -1.65
CA GLY A 49 -6.78 -10.99 -0.84
C GLY A 49 -7.00 -11.20 0.67
N ALA A 50 -8.25 -11.28 1.12
CA ALA A 50 -8.57 -11.53 2.53
C ALA A 50 -8.08 -12.90 3.00
N VAL A 51 -8.32 -13.96 2.21
CA VAL A 51 -7.84 -15.33 2.51
C VAL A 51 -6.34 -15.35 2.71
N HIS A 52 -5.57 -14.66 1.87
CA HIS A 52 -4.12 -14.64 2.02
C HIS A 52 -3.62 -13.67 3.09
N GLU A 53 -4.28 -12.52 3.29
CA GLU A 53 -3.87 -11.55 4.32
C GLU A 53 -4.00 -12.12 5.73
N TYR A 54 -5.03 -12.93 5.97
CA TYR A 54 -5.38 -13.45 7.29
C TYR A 54 -5.14 -14.96 7.44
N GLY A 55 -5.08 -15.72 6.35
CA GLY A 55 -5.19 -17.19 6.36
C GLY A 55 -6.65 -17.64 6.40
N ALA A 56 -6.94 -18.86 5.95
CA ALA A 56 -8.28 -19.46 6.04
C ALA A 56 -8.20 -20.99 5.97
N GLY A 57 -8.67 -21.69 7.00
CA GLY A 57 -8.58 -23.16 7.09
C GLY A 57 -7.13 -23.63 6.91
N ASP A 58 -6.90 -24.51 5.93
CA ASP A 58 -5.58 -25.03 5.58
C ASP A 58 -4.73 -24.07 4.74
N VAL A 59 -5.27 -22.91 4.33
CA VAL A 59 -4.51 -21.89 3.61
C VAL A 59 -3.69 -21.06 4.60
N PRO A 60 -2.35 -21.15 4.59
CA PRO A 60 -1.54 -20.41 5.53
C PRO A 60 -1.59 -18.91 5.23
N ARG A 61 -1.50 -18.12 6.30
CA ARG A 61 -1.43 -16.66 6.22
C ARG A 61 -0.17 -16.21 5.48
N ARG A 62 -0.36 -15.36 4.46
CA ARG A 62 0.67 -14.75 3.64
C ARG A 62 0.38 -13.26 3.48
N SER A 63 0.44 -12.56 4.61
CA SER A 63 0.12 -11.14 4.72
C SER A 63 0.99 -10.29 3.79
N PHE A 64 0.34 -9.54 2.91
CA PHE A 64 0.96 -8.61 1.96
C PHE A 64 0.68 -7.15 2.31
N LEU A 65 -0.14 -6.87 3.33
CA LEU A 65 -0.37 -5.53 3.88
C LEU A 65 0.25 -5.39 5.26
N ARG A 66 -0.29 -6.08 6.28
CA ARG A 66 0.12 -5.88 7.68
C ARG A 66 1.58 -6.20 7.92
N THR A 67 2.02 -7.39 7.52
CA THR A 67 3.40 -7.85 7.77
C THR A 67 4.42 -7.00 7.01
N PRO A 68 4.26 -6.72 5.70
CA PRO A 68 5.14 -5.80 4.97
C PRO A 68 5.22 -4.40 5.59
N PHE A 69 4.09 -3.81 5.99
CA PHE A 69 4.11 -2.48 6.61
C PHE A 69 4.75 -2.48 8.00
N ALA A 70 4.61 -3.56 8.77
CA ALA A 70 5.33 -3.69 10.03
C ALA A 70 6.85 -3.78 9.80
N ILE A 71 7.29 -4.61 8.85
CA ILE A 71 8.71 -4.78 8.51
C ILE A 71 9.31 -3.49 7.94
N LYS A 72 8.57 -2.81 7.07
CA LYS A 72 8.98 -1.59 6.38
C LYS A 72 8.54 -0.31 7.07
N LYS A 73 8.15 -0.38 8.35
CA LYS A 73 7.63 0.76 9.11
C LYS A 73 8.58 1.96 9.11
N LYS A 74 9.89 1.71 9.29
CA LYS A 74 10.91 2.77 9.27
C LYS A 74 10.95 3.49 7.91
N GLU A 75 11.09 2.73 6.82
CA GLU A 75 11.12 3.24 5.44
C GLU A 75 9.84 4.02 5.10
N LEU A 76 8.68 3.49 5.49
CA LEU A 76 7.39 4.16 5.28
C LEU A 76 7.28 5.46 6.08
N ASN A 77 7.71 5.49 7.35
CA ASN A 77 7.71 6.69 8.17
C ASN A 77 8.66 7.77 7.63
N GLU A 78 9.84 7.37 7.16
CA GLU A 78 10.81 8.28 6.53
C GLU A 78 10.26 8.88 5.23
N ALA A 79 9.61 8.06 4.40
CA ALA A 79 8.92 8.51 3.20
C ALA A 79 7.80 9.52 3.52
N ILE A 80 6.96 9.22 4.53
CA ILE A 80 5.90 10.13 4.99
C ILE A 80 6.52 11.45 5.44
N ALA A 81 7.52 11.43 6.32
CA ALA A 81 8.18 12.63 6.81
C ALA A 81 8.80 13.46 5.67
N ALA A 82 9.40 12.81 4.68
CA ALA A 82 9.95 13.48 3.51
C ALA A 82 8.86 14.17 2.67
N GLN A 83 7.72 13.52 2.45
CA GLN A 83 6.61 14.12 1.72
C GLN A 83 5.99 15.30 2.49
N PHE A 84 5.86 15.21 3.81
CA PHE A 84 5.41 16.35 4.62
C PHE A 84 6.35 17.56 4.51
N ARG A 85 7.67 17.35 4.59
CA ARG A 85 8.64 18.44 4.39
C ARG A 85 8.48 19.12 3.03
N GLN A 86 8.28 18.33 1.98
CA GLN A 86 8.07 18.86 0.62
C GLN A 86 6.80 19.71 0.48
N VAL A 87 5.73 19.37 1.21
CA VAL A 87 4.53 20.22 1.26
C VAL A 87 4.85 21.58 1.88
N PHE A 88 5.59 21.60 2.99
CA PHE A 88 5.97 22.84 3.67
C PHE A 88 7.01 23.67 2.88
N GLU A 89 7.88 23.02 2.10
CA GLU A 89 8.86 23.71 1.25
C GLU A 89 8.25 24.26 -0.05
N GLY A 90 6.94 24.06 -0.28
CA GLY A 90 6.26 24.49 -1.51
C GLY A 90 6.52 23.58 -2.73
N GLY A 91 7.15 22.42 -2.53
CA GLY A 91 7.51 21.44 -3.57
C GLY A 91 6.33 20.64 -4.13
N GLY A 92 5.14 20.73 -3.53
CA GLY A 92 3.92 20.14 -4.05
C GLY A 92 2.77 20.15 -3.04
N GLY A 93 1.54 20.32 -3.52
CA GLY A 93 0.35 20.30 -2.68
C GLY A 93 0.11 18.96 -1.99
N VAL A 94 -0.73 18.96 -0.96
CA VAL A 94 -1.06 17.80 -0.10
C VAL A 94 -1.51 16.59 -0.92
N ALA A 95 -2.37 16.77 -1.92
CA ALA A 95 -2.81 15.69 -2.79
C ALA A 95 -1.65 14.94 -3.47
N ARG A 96 -0.61 15.66 -3.92
CA ARG A 96 0.58 15.06 -4.55
C ARG A 96 1.40 14.28 -3.52
N ALA A 97 1.57 14.83 -2.32
CA ALA A 97 2.28 14.18 -1.22
C ALA A 97 1.58 12.86 -0.80
N LEU A 98 0.26 12.90 -0.60
CA LEU A 98 -0.54 11.71 -0.29
C LEU A 98 -0.48 10.66 -1.41
N GLY A 99 -0.53 11.09 -2.67
CA GLY A 99 -0.35 10.20 -3.82
C GLY A 99 1.01 9.48 -3.83
N ARG A 100 2.09 10.20 -3.49
CA ARG A 100 3.44 9.61 -3.38
C ARG A 100 3.54 8.62 -2.22
N ILE A 101 2.96 8.95 -1.06
CA ILE A 101 2.86 8.02 0.08
C ILE A 101 2.13 6.73 -0.33
N GLY A 102 1.00 6.87 -1.03
CA GLY A 102 0.24 5.73 -1.55
C GLY A 102 1.03 4.84 -2.50
N LEU A 103 1.79 5.44 -3.44
CA LEU A 103 2.66 4.69 -4.34
C LEU A 103 3.76 3.92 -3.60
N ILE A 104 4.40 4.54 -2.61
CA ILE A 104 5.44 3.90 -1.80
C ILE A 104 4.85 2.70 -1.02
N ALA A 105 3.70 2.89 -0.38
CA ALA A 105 3.03 1.82 0.34
C ALA A 105 2.58 0.67 -0.59
N VAL A 106 2.05 0.99 -1.77
CA VAL A 106 1.73 -0.03 -2.80
C VAL A 106 2.98 -0.81 -3.21
N ASN A 107 4.12 -0.13 -3.38
CA ASN A 107 5.37 -0.78 -3.75
C ASN A 107 5.91 -1.70 -2.65
N ILE A 108 5.81 -1.29 -1.38
CA ILE A 108 6.13 -2.16 -0.23
C ILE A 108 5.27 -3.43 -0.26
N SER A 109 3.96 -3.28 -0.46
CA SER A 109 3.04 -4.42 -0.53
C SER A 109 3.34 -5.34 -1.72
N LYS A 110 3.56 -4.78 -2.91
CA LYS A 110 3.95 -5.53 -4.12
C LYS A 110 5.33 -6.17 -4.00
N GLY A 111 6.24 -5.58 -3.23
CA GLY A 111 7.57 -6.11 -2.94
C GLY A 111 7.51 -7.42 -2.17
N ALA A 112 6.53 -7.57 -1.27
CA ALA A 112 6.30 -8.79 -0.51
C ALA A 112 6.09 -10.03 -1.40
N PHE A 113 5.46 -9.86 -2.58
CA PHE A 113 5.24 -10.97 -3.51
C PHE A 113 6.54 -11.52 -4.09
N VAL A 114 7.53 -10.65 -4.31
CA VAL A 114 8.84 -11.05 -4.86
C VAL A 114 9.78 -11.53 -3.77
N SER A 115 9.67 -10.98 -2.57
CA SER A 115 10.53 -11.30 -1.43
C SER A 115 9.95 -12.38 -0.50
N ARG A 116 8.87 -13.07 -0.89
CA ARG A 116 8.15 -14.04 -0.05
C ARG A 116 7.77 -13.47 1.32
N GLY A 117 7.06 -12.35 1.32
CA GLY A 117 6.67 -11.64 2.53
C GLY A 117 7.84 -11.02 3.26
N TYR A 118 8.90 -10.62 2.54
CA TYR A 118 10.20 -10.26 3.13
C TYR A 118 10.76 -11.39 4.01
N GLY A 119 10.68 -12.62 3.49
CA GLY A 119 11.15 -13.84 4.15
C GLY A 119 10.19 -14.44 5.19
N THR A 120 8.97 -13.92 5.32
CA THR A 120 8.01 -14.37 6.36
C THR A 120 6.93 -15.32 5.87
N TRP A 121 6.70 -15.43 4.57
CA TRP A 121 5.64 -16.30 4.05
C TRP A 121 6.05 -17.77 4.08
N PRO A 122 5.18 -18.66 4.59
CA PRO A 122 5.35 -20.09 4.38
C PRO A 122 5.42 -20.42 2.88
N ASP A 123 6.30 -21.35 2.55
CA ASP A 123 6.47 -21.83 1.18
C ASP A 123 5.21 -22.55 0.69
N ILE A 124 5.15 -22.82 -0.61
CA ILE A 124 4.14 -23.67 -1.23
C ILE A 124 4.62 -25.13 -1.28
N SER A 125 3.68 -26.08 -1.30
CA SER A 125 4.01 -27.51 -1.40
C SER A 125 4.71 -27.83 -2.73
N GLN A 126 5.44 -28.95 -2.78
CA GLN A 126 6.09 -29.40 -4.01
C GLN A 126 5.07 -29.63 -5.13
N GLU A 127 3.93 -30.25 -4.82
CA GLU A 127 2.80 -30.42 -5.74
C GLU A 127 2.34 -29.09 -6.35
N THR A 128 2.21 -28.03 -5.55
CA THR A 128 1.83 -26.71 -6.06
C THR A 128 2.93 -26.10 -6.96
N LYS A 129 4.20 -26.31 -6.62
CA LYS A 129 5.33 -25.84 -7.44
C LYS A 129 5.32 -26.51 -8.81
N ASP A 130 5.08 -27.82 -8.83
CA ASP A 130 5.06 -28.64 -10.03
C ASP A 130 3.85 -28.28 -10.90
N ALA A 131 2.66 -28.15 -10.31
CA ALA A 131 1.44 -27.76 -11.02
C ALA A 131 1.52 -26.37 -11.65
N LYS A 132 2.18 -25.42 -10.97
CA LYS A 132 2.40 -24.06 -11.50
C LYS A 132 3.59 -23.95 -12.45
N GLY A 133 4.52 -24.89 -12.42
CA GLY A 133 5.85 -24.74 -13.01
C GLY A 133 6.65 -23.56 -12.41
N SER A 134 6.36 -23.15 -11.16
CA SER A 134 6.97 -21.99 -10.53
C SER A 134 7.00 -22.10 -9.01
N THR A 135 8.13 -21.70 -8.42
CA THR A 135 8.35 -21.66 -6.96
C THR A 135 7.96 -20.33 -6.31
N GLN A 136 7.36 -19.41 -7.08
CA GLN A 136 6.93 -18.11 -6.57
C GLN A 136 5.65 -18.24 -5.76
N VAL A 137 5.66 -17.72 -4.55
CA VAL A 137 4.52 -17.77 -3.62
C VAL A 137 3.54 -16.64 -3.96
N LEU A 138 2.23 -16.93 -4.00
CA LEU A 138 1.16 -15.97 -4.35
C LEU A 138 1.27 -15.29 -5.72
N ILE A 139 2.13 -15.79 -6.61
CA ILE A 139 2.22 -15.32 -8.00
C ILE A 139 1.93 -16.51 -8.91
N ASP A 140 0.71 -16.56 -9.43
CA ASP A 140 0.36 -17.39 -10.59
C ASP A 140 0.21 -16.46 -11.81
N LYS A 141 -1.01 -16.02 -12.12
CA LYS A 141 -1.30 -15.01 -13.16
C LYS A 141 -0.99 -13.55 -12.76
N GLY A 142 -0.47 -13.33 -11.54
CA GLY A 142 -0.16 -11.99 -11.01
C GLY A 142 -1.38 -11.09 -10.73
N ILE A 143 -2.62 -11.58 -10.86
CA ILE A 143 -3.85 -10.79 -10.76
C ILE A 143 -3.95 -10.08 -9.40
N LEU A 144 -3.74 -10.80 -8.29
CA LEU A 144 -3.82 -10.21 -6.95
C LEU A 144 -2.77 -9.11 -6.78
N ARG A 145 -1.49 -9.42 -7.04
CA ARG A 145 -0.38 -8.44 -6.97
C ARG A 145 -0.65 -7.20 -7.82
N GLY A 146 -1.13 -7.40 -9.06
CA GLY A 146 -1.44 -6.31 -10.00
C GLY A 146 -2.63 -5.45 -9.57
N SER A 147 -3.50 -5.97 -8.71
CA SER A 147 -4.69 -5.25 -8.22
C SER A 147 -4.40 -4.40 -6.98
N ILE A 148 -3.25 -4.56 -6.35
CA ILE A 148 -2.86 -3.74 -5.19
C ILE A 148 -2.68 -2.30 -5.63
N THR A 149 -3.41 -1.41 -4.98
CA THR A 149 -3.48 0.02 -5.27
C THR A 149 -3.74 0.82 -3.99
N PHE A 150 -3.97 2.12 -4.11
CA PHE A 150 -4.39 2.98 -3.02
C PHE A 150 -5.51 3.93 -3.43
N ALA A 151 -6.19 4.48 -2.43
CA ALA A 151 -7.12 5.59 -2.56
C ALA A 151 -6.82 6.63 -1.49
N VAL A 152 -6.88 7.91 -1.84
CA VAL A 152 -6.89 9.00 -0.86
C VAL A 152 -8.35 9.28 -0.53
N ARG A 153 -8.68 9.26 0.76
CA ARG A 153 -10.04 9.42 1.27
C ARG A 153 -10.07 10.55 2.28
N ASP A 154 -11.22 11.20 2.38
CA ASP A 154 -11.51 12.10 3.50
C ASP A 154 -11.82 11.26 4.75
N ASN A 155 -11.56 11.85 5.92
CA ASN A 155 -11.88 11.27 7.23
C ASN A 155 -13.33 11.50 7.63
#